data_AF-A0A9E0T9V1-F1
#
_entry.id   AF-A0A9E0T9V1-F1
#
_cell.length_a   1.000
_cell.length_b   1.000
_cell.length_c   1.000
_cell.angle_alpha   90.00
_cell.angle_beta   90.00
_cell.angle_gamma   90.00
#
_symmetry.space_group_name_H-M   'P 1'
#
loop_
_entity.id
_entity.type
_entity.pdbx_description
1 polymer ?
#
loop_
_entity_poly.entity_id
_entity_poly.type
_entity_poly.pdbx_seq_one_letter_code
_entity_poly.pdbx_strand_id
1 'polypeptide(L)'
;LAVAHTERLPAMPNVPTMSEAVLKGFAADAWFMAAVPAGTPKPIVDRLYAEIAKALPAPDVKAKLDSMGVLASGLDPQASAQFLRTEVDKWRGVIKSAGITLD
;
A
#
# COMPACT_ATOMS: atom_id res chain seq x y z
N LEU A 1 2.33 21.64 0.77
CA LEU A 1 2.02 20.34 0.13
C LEU A 1 2.95 19.30 0.74
N ALA A 2 2.44 18.14 1.16
CA ALA A 2 3.23 17.04 1.70
C ALA A 2 2.56 15.71 1.33
N VAL A 3 3.34 14.65 1.11
CA VAL A 3 2.81 13.32 0.77
C VAL A 3 2.42 12.54 2.03
N ALA A 4 1.31 11.80 1.99
CA ALA A 4 0.81 11.02 3.13
C ALA A 4 1.44 9.62 3.26
N HIS A 5 2.36 9.28 2.35
CA HIS A 5 3.17 8.07 2.38
C HIS A 5 4.24 8.15 3.49
N THR A 6 4.72 7.01 3.98
CA THR A 6 5.77 6.93 5.02
C THR A 6 7.11 7.45 4.53
N GLU A 7 7.34 7.39 3.22
CA GLU A 7 8.54 7.81 2.51
C GLU A 7 8.20 8.78 1.38
N ARG A 8 9.19 9.56 0.94
CA ARG A 8 9.02 10.46 -0.22
C ARG A 8 8.83 9.66 -1.49
N LEU A 9 8.00 10.18 -2.40
CA LEU A 9 7.82 9.58 -3.72
C LEU A 9 9.01 9.92 -4.61
N PRO A 10 9.63 8.96 -5.32
CA PRO A 10 10.70 9.23 -6.28
C PRO A 10 10.30 10.20 -7.39
N ALA A 11 9.01 10.20 -7.78
CA ALA A 11 8.47 11.15 -8.76
C ALA A 11 8.36 12.59 -8.22
N MET A 12 8.43 12.78 -6.90
CA MET A 12 8.28 14.07 -6.22
C MET A 12 9.31 14.24 -5.08
N PRO A 13 10.63 14.16 -5.38
CA PRO A 13 11.66 14.05 -4.35
C PRO A 13 11.77 15.28 -3.44
N ASN A 14 11.34 16.45 -3.94
CA ASN A 14 11.37 17.72 -3.22
C ASN A 14 10.14 17.93 -2.32
N VAL A 15 9.11 17.07 -2.43
CA VAL A 15 7.91 17.15 -1.60
C VAL A 15 8.13 16.32 -0.33
N PRO A 16 8.08 16.92 0.88
CA PRO A 16 8.29 16.18 2.12
C PRO A 16 7.10 15.26 2.44
N THR A 17 7.33 14.29 3.33
CA THR A 17 6.21 13.52 3.89
C THR A 17 5.47 14.33 4.96
N MET A 18 4.23 13.94 5.25
CA MET A 18 3.47 14.50 6.37
C MET A 18 4.18 14.28 7.72
N SER A 19 4.91 13.17 7.85
CA SER A 19 5.73 12.89 9.03
C SER A 19 6.93 13.82 9.17
N GLU A 20 7.51 14.30 8.07
CA GLU A 20 8.60 15.28 8.08
C GLU A 20 8.09 16.71 8.32
N ALA A 21 6.93 17.05 7.76
CA ALA A 21 6.47 18.44 7.67
C ALA A 21 5.51 18.87 8.80
N VAL A 22 4.66 17.96 9.30
CA VAL A 22 3.51 18.36 10.13
C VAL A 22 3.39 17.51 11.40
N LEU A 23 3.35 16.18 11.26
CA LEU A 23 3.01 15.28 12.36
C LEU A 23 3.83 13.99 12.28
N LYS A 24 4.84 13.88 13.14
CA LYS A 24 5.70 12.70 13.22
C LYS A 24 4.87 11.41 13.37
N GLY A 25 5.16 10.42 12.52
CA GLY A 25 4.47 9.13 12.51
C GLY A 25 3.13 9.12 11.76
N PHE A 26 2.70 10.25 11.19
CA PHE A 26 1.51 10.28 10.34
C PHE A 26 1.78 9.55 9.02
N ALA A 27 0.93 8.56 8.73
CA ALA A 27 0.82 7.93 7.42
C ALA A 27 -0.63 7.54 7.15
N ALA A 28 -1.15 8.01 6.02
CA ALA A 28 -2.52 7.74 5.56
C ALA A 28 -2.48 7.44 4.06
N ASP A 29 -1.59 6.53 3.69
CA ASP A 29 -1.35 6.18 2.30
C ASP A 29 -2.51 5.39 1.69
N ALA A 30 -2.81 5.68 0.43
CA ALA A 30 -3.79 4.94 -0.34
C ALA A 30 -3.09 3.77 -1.03
N TRP A 31 -3.52 2.55 -0.73
CA TRP A 31 -2.87 1.33 -1.20
C TRP A 31 -3.79 0.47 -2.06
N PHE A 32 -3.16 -0.36 -2.89
CA PHE A 32 -3.81 -1.38 -3.70
C PHE A 32 -3.25 -2.76 -3.33
N MET A 33 -4.10 -3.78 -3.37
CA MET A 33 -3.71 -5.15 -3.07
C MET A 33 -4.39 -6.12 -4.02
N ALA A 34 -3.63 -7.07 -4.56
CA ALA A 34 -4.20 -8.23 -5.24
C ALA A 34 -4.70 -9.24 -4.19
N ALA A 35 -5.94 -9.70 -4.36
CA ALA A 35 -6.55 -10.67 -3.46
C ALA A 35 -7.06 -11.88 -4.22
N VAL A 36 -7.16 -13.02 -3.53
CA VAL A 36 -7.70 -14.27 -4.04
C VAL A 36 -8.79 -14.79 -3.09
N PRO A 37 -9.69 -15.68 -3.53
CA PRO A 37 -10.69 -16.29 -2.66
C PRO A 37 -10.07 -16.99 -1.45
N ALA A 38 -10.78 -16.96 -0.31
CA ALA A 38 -10.39 -17.69 0.88
C ALA A 38 -10.29 -19.20 0.58
N GLY A 39 -9.26 -19.85 1.11
CA GLY A 39 -8.99 -21.27 0.87
C GLY A 39 -8.26 -21.58 -0.44
N THR A 40 -7.87 -20.58 -1.23
CA THR A 40 -7.00 -20.79 -2.40
C THR A 40 -5.71 -21.53 -1.97
N PRO A 41 -5.37 -22.67 -2.60
CA PRO A 41 -4.17 -23.43 -2.25
C PRO A 41 -2.88 -22.60 -2.33
N LYS A 42 -2.01 -22.75 -1.33
CA LYS A 42 -0.73 -22.03 -1.24
C LYS A 42 0.09 -22.06 -2.55
N PRO A 43 0.24 -23.19 -3.27
CA PRO A 43 1.00 -23.20 -4.52
C PRO A 43 0.46 -22.25 -5.60
N ILE A 44 -0.86 -22.01 -5.62
CA ILE A 44 -1.49 -21.06 -6.56
C ILE A 44 -1.19 -19.62 -6.14
N VAL A 45 -1.29 -19.34 -4.85
CA VAL A 45 -0.95 -18.01 -4.28
C VAL A 45 0.51 -17.67 -4.55
N ASP A 46 1.41 -18.61 -4.29
CA ASP A 46 2.85 -18.43 -4.48
C ASP A 46 3.18 -18.18 -5.96
N ARG A 47 2.53 -18.91 -6.89
CA ARG A 47 2.70 -18.70 -8.33
C ARG A 47 2.21 -17.33 -8.77
N LEU A 48 1.01 -16.92 -8.33
CA LEU A 48 0.47 -15.59 -8.65
C LEU A 48 1.37 -14.47 -8.15
N TYR A 49 1.86 -14.59 -6.92
CA TYR A 49 2.83 -13.64 -6.37
C TYR A 49 4.10 -13.59 -7.22
N ALA A 50 4.68 -14.74 -7.60
CA ALA A 50 5.90 -14.78 -8.39
C ALA A 50 5.75 -14.08 -9.74
N GLU A 51 4.62 -14.28 -10.44
CA GLU A 51 4.37 -13.62 -11.72
C GLU A 51 4.12 -12.11 -11.56
N ILE A 52 3.41 -11.69 -10.51
CA ILE A 52 3.21 -10.26 -10.21
C ILE A 52 4.57 -9.61 -9.88
N ALA A 53 5.35 -10.21 -8.99
CA ALA A 53 6.66 -9.72 -8.60
C ALA A 53 7.61 -9.57 -9.80
N LYS A 54 7.52 -10.50 -10.78
CA LYS A 54 8.28 -10.43 -12.03
C LYS A 54 7.81 -9.31 -12.97
N ALA A 55 6.52 -9.00 -12.98
CA ALA A 55 5.94 -7.96 -13.83
C ALA A 55 6.19 -6.53 -13.30
N LEU A 56 6.21 -6.33 -11.99
CA LEU A 56 6.40 -5.02 -11.36
C LEU A 56 7.64 -4.22 -11.84
N PRO A 57 8.82 -4.82 -12.04
CA PRO A 57 9.99 -4.09 -12.54
C PRO A 57 9.99 -3.88 -14.06
N ALA A 58 9.01 -4.41 -14.81
CA ALA A 58 8.95 -4.20 -16.26
C ALA A 58 8.81 -2.69 -16.57
N PRO A 59 9.58 -2.14 -17.54
CA PRO A 59 9.66 -0.69 -17.73
C PRO A 59 8.31 0.00 -18.00
N ASP A 60 7.43 -0.64 -18.76
CA ASP A 60 6.09 -0.17 -19.08
C ASP A 60 5.16 -0.18 -17.85
N VAL A 61 5.21 -1.25 -17.06
CA VAL A 61 4.48 -1.36 -15.78
C VAL A 61 4.96 -0.31 -14.79
N LYS A 62 6.27 -0.20 -14.60
CA LYS A 62 6.87 0.78 -13.70
C LYS A 62 6.52 2.21 -14.11
N ALA A 63 6.65 2.55 -15.40
CA ALA A 63 6.31 3.88 -15.89
C ALA A 63 4.82 4.19 -15.63
N LYS A 64 3.93 3.22 -15.80
CA LYS A 64 2.51 3.40 -15.51
C LYS A 64 2.24 3.61 -14.02
N LEU A 65 2.83 2.80 -13.14
CA LEU A 65 2.69 2.96 -11.69
C LEU A 65 3.23 4.31 -11.20
N ASP A 66 4.43 4.69 -11.67
CA ASP A 66 5.04 5.98 -11.34
C ASP A 66 4.14 7.15 -11.79
N SER A 67 3.53 7.07 -12.98
CA SER A 67 2.59 8.10 -13.48
C SER A 67 1.33 8.25 -12.62
N MET A 68 0.97 7.21 -11.87
CA MET A 68 -0.16 7.21 -10.93
C MET A 68 0.27 7.52 -9.49
N GLY A 69 1.58 7.73 -9.24
CA GLY A 69 2.12 7.91 -7.90
C GLY A 69 2.10 6.64 -7.03
N VAL A 70 1.99 5.46 -7.65
CA VAL A 70 1.93 4.16 -6.95
C VAL A 70 3.33 3.57 -6.82
N LEU A 71 3.69 3.19 -5.60
CA LEU A 71 4.93 2.46 -5.32
C LEU A 71 4.64 0.97 -5.14
N ALA A 72 5.42 0.14 -5.82
CA ALA A 72 5.37 -1.30 -5.63
C ALA A 72 5.93 -1.67 -4.25
N SER A 73 5.09 -2.21 -3.36
CA SER A 73 5.47 -2.51 -1.97
C SER A 73 6.43 -3.69 -1.81
N GLY A 74 6.47 -4.60 -2.80
CA GLY A 74 7.33 -5.79 -2.77
C GLY A 74 7.02 -6.78 -1.65
N LEU A 75 5.87 -6.66 -0.98
CA LEU A 75 5.48 -7.56 0.10
C LEU A 75 5.14 -8.95 -0.43
N ASP A 76 5.65 -9.99 0.23
CA ASP A 76 5.24 -11.36 -0.03
C ASP A 76 3.77 -11.60 0.41
N PRO A 77 3.16 -12.76 0.07
CA PRO A 77 1.77 -13.02 0.43
C PRO A 77 1.46 -12.98 1.93
N GLN A 78 2.40 -13.43 2.78
CA GLN A 78 2.22 -13.46 4.23
C GLN A 78 2.31 -12.04 4.80
N ALA A 79 3.31 -11.27 4.37
CA ALA A 79 3.50 -9.87 4.75
C ALA A 79 2.33 -9.00 4.24
N SER A 80 1.81 -9.28 3.05
CA SER A 80 0.60 -8.62 2.51
C SER A 80 -0.62 -8.88 3.39
N ALA A 81 -0.84 -10.13 3.80
CA ALA A 81 -1.93 -10.46 4.73
C ALA A 81 -1.77 -9.78 6.09
N GLN A 82 -0.54 -9.65 6.59
CA GLN A 82 -0.25 -8.93 7.83
C GLN A 82 -0.51 -7.43 7.68
N PHE A 83 -0.08 -6.82 6.59
CA PHE A 83 -0.33 -5.42 6.27
C PHE A 83 -1.84 -5.12 6.26
N LEU A 84 -2.64 -5.96 5.59
CA LEU A 84 -4.09 -5.80 5.55
C LEU A 84 -4.72 -5.79 6.96
N ARG A 85 -4.29 -6.70 7.85
CA ARG A 85 -4.79 -6.73 9.24
C ARG A 85 -4.46 -5.44 9.98
N THR A 86 -3.21 -4.98 9.89
CA THR A 86 -2.77 -3.73 10.51
C THR A 86 -3.55 -2.53 10.00
N GLU A 87 -3.81 -2.45 8.70
CA GLU A 87 -4.60 -1.36 8.11
C GLU A 87 -6.06 -1.40 8.57
N VAL A 88 -6.68 -2.58 8.59
CA VAL A 88 -8.04 -2.76 9.12
C VAL A 88 -8.13 -2.31 10.58
N ASP A 89 -7.17 -2.68 11.42
CA ASP A 89 -7.16 -2.30 12.83
C ASP A 89 -6.96 -0.78 13.01
N LYS A 90 -6.03 -0.18 12.24
CA LYS A 90 -5.79 1.26 12.23
C LYS A 90 -7.06 2.02 11.88
N TRP A 91 -7.68 1.69 10.74
CA TRP A 91 -8.85 2.41 10.24
C TRP A 91 -10.10 2.16 11.08
N ARG A 92 -10.26 0.96 11.66
CA ARG A 92 -11.30 0.71 12.66
C ARG A 92 -11.17 1.64 13.86
N GLY A 93 -9.95 1.88 14.34
CA GLY A 93 -9.68 2.83 15.42
C GLY A 93 -10.11 4.25 15.05
N VAL A 94 -9.73 4.72 13.86
CA VAL A 94 -10.09 6.04 13.33
C VAL A 94 -11.61 6.21 13.19
N ILE A 95 -12.30 5.23 12.59
CA ILE A 95 -13.76 5.26 12.40
C ILE A 95 -14.47 5.40 13.75
N LYS A 96 -14.07 4.59 14.74
CA LYS A 96 -14.67 4.61 16.07
C LYS A 96 -14.44 5.93 16.80
N SER A 97 -13.21 6.47 16.76
CA SER A 97 -12.90 7.71 17.47
C SER A 97 -13.56 8.93 16.85
N ALA A 98 -13.76 8.93 15.54
CA ALA A 98 -14.40 10.01 14.81
C ALA A 98 -15.94 9.89 14.72
N GLY A 99 -16.52 8.80 15.21
CA GLY A 99 -17.97 8.57 15.14
C GLY A 99 -18.51 8.43 13.72
N ILE A 100 -17.68 7.92 12.79
CA ILE A 100 -18.04 7.79 11.37
C ILE A 100 -19.01 6.63 11.18
N THR A 101 -20.13 6.89 10.50
CA THR A 101 -21.11 5.87 10.06
C THR A 101 -21.21 5.86 8.54
N LEU A 102 -21.61 4.72 7.99
CA LEU A 102 -22.09 4.65 6.60
C LEU A 102 -23.58 4.95 6.61
N ASP A 103 -24.05 5.69 5.61
CA ASP A 103 -25.48 5.97 5.38
C ASP A 103 -26.26 4.70 5.00
#